data_AF-A0A530AHC0-F1
#
_entry.id   AF-A0A530AHC0-F1
#
_cell.length_a   1.000
_cell.length_b   1.000
_cell.length_c   1.000
_cell.angle_alpha   90.00
_cell.angle_beta   90.00
_cell.angle_gamma   90.00
#
_symmetry.space_group_name_H-M   'P 1'
#
loop_
_entity.id
_entity.type
_entity.pdbx_description
1 polymer ?
#
loop_
_entity_poly.entity_id
_entity_poly.type
_entity_poly.pdbx_seq_one_letter_code
_entity_poly.pdbx_strand_id
1 'polypeptide(L)'
;GMPAADWAQRMAAQLAGNDNVRLLPRTTVWGYYDGNTLAALERVTDHKEVAAKGEPRQRYWAIRAGTVVLATGSFERPLVFPGNDRPGVMLAHAAERYVNEYSVLPGQRVALFTNNDSAYRSVVALRKAGAAVVAIIDVRSDVSNEMR
;
A
#
# COMPACT_ATOMS: atom_id res chain seq x y z
N GLY A 1 -5.57 -2.77 21.99
CA GLY A 1 -6.64 -2.76 20.98
C GLY A 1 -6.56 -3.99 20.12
N MET A 2 -7.54 -4.24 19.26
CA MET A 2 -7.50 -5.32 18.25
C MET A 2 -6.39 -5.04 17.22
N PRO A 3 -5.66 -6.05 16.73
CA PRO A 3 -4.72 -5.89 15.61
C PRO A 3 -5.41 -5.31 14.36
N ALA A 4 -4.71 -4.42 13.64
CA ALA A 4 -5.30 -3.69 12.52
C ALA A 4 -5.80 -4.59 11.38
N ALA A 5 -5.08 -5.69 11.10
CA ALA A 5 -5.47 -6.66 10.08
C ALA A 5 -6.79 -7.37 10.43
N ASP A 6 -6.92 -7.82 11.68
CA ASP A 6 -8.14 -8.48 12.19
C ASP A 6 -9.34 -7.53 12.13
N TRP A 7 -9.12 -6.26 12.52
CA TRP A 7 -10.14 -5.22 12.42
C TRP A 7 -10.59 -4.99 10.98
N ALA A 8 -9.64 -4.86 10.05
CA ALA A 8 -9.93 -4.63 8.63
C ALA A 8 -10.69 -5.82 8.01
N GLN A 9 -10.28 -7.05 8.31
CA GLN A 9 -10.95 -8.26 7.85
C GLN A 9 -12.38 -8.33 8.39
N ARG A 10 -12.58 -8.05 9.68
CA ARG A 10 -13.90 -8.01 10.30
C ARG A 10 -14.81 -6.97 9.63
N MET A 11 -14.29 -5.77 9.37
CA MET A 11 -15.07 -4.72 8.69
C MET A 11 -15.43 -5.09 7.25
N ALA A 12 -14.50 -5.68 6.50
CA ALA A 12 -14.76 -6.15 5.14
C ALA A 12 -15.84 -7.24 5.12
N ALA A 13 -15.79 -8.19 6.06
CA ALA A 13 -16.81 -9.24 6.19
C ALA A 13 -18.19 -8.66 6.54
N GLN A 14 -18.24 -7.68 7.44
CA GLN A 14 -19.48 -6.98 7.78
C GLN A 14 -20.08 -6.26 6.56
N LEU A 15 -19.25 -5.54 5.79
CA LEU A 15 -19.70 -4.86 4.58
C LEU A 15 -20.19 -5.83 3.51
N ALA A 16 -19.54 -6.99 3.37
CA ALA A 16 -19.93 -8.02 2.41
C ALA A 16 -21.30 -8.64 2.73
N GLY A 17 -21.74 -8.59 3.99
CA GLY A 17 -23.04 -9.12 4.43
C GLY A 17 -24.22 -8.18 4.22
N ASN A 18 -24.00 -6.96 3.72
CA ASN A 18 -25.06 -5.97 3.51
C ASN A 18 -25.55 -5.98 2.06
N ASP A 19 -26.85 -6.18 1.83
CA ASP A 19 -27.45 -6.24 0.49
C ASP A 19 -27.30 -4.95 -0.33
N ASN A 20 -27.09 -3.82 0.34
CA ASN A 20 -26.90 -2.51 -0.28
C ASN A 20 -25.44 -2.11 -0.50
N VAL A 21 -24.48 -3.01 -0.20
CA VAL A 21 -23.05 -2.75 -0.38
C VAL A 21 -22.48 -3.69 -1.43
N ARG A 22 -21.71 -3.12 -2.37
CA ARG A 22 -20.97 -3.89 -3.36
C ARG A 22 -19.47 -3.64 -3.21
N LEU A 23 -18.74 -4.69 -2.87
CA LEU A 23 -17.29 -4.67 -2.78
C LEU A 23 -16.69 -5.15 -4.11
N LEU A 24 -15.84 -4.31 -4.71
CA LEU A 24 -15.16 -4.59 -5.98
C LEU A 24 -13.63 -4.57 -5.78
N PRO A 25 -13.03 -5.55 -5.07
CA PRO A 25 -11.58 -5.62 -4.95
C PRO A 25 -10.92 -5.77 -6.33
N ARG A 26 -9.63 -5.40 -6.44
CA ARG A 26 -8.88 -5.40 -7.72
C ARG A 26 -9.47 -4.48 -8.80
N THR A 27 -10.30 -3.51 -8.41
CA THR A 27 -10.89 -2.50 -9.28
C THR A 27 -10.19 -1.16 -9.09
N THR A 28 -9.71 -0.59 -10.19
CA THR A 28 -9.07 0.73 -10.18
C THR A 28 -10.05 1.75 -10.73
N VAL A 29 -10.45 2.72 -9.92
CA VAL A 29 -11.10 3.95 -10.41
C VAL A 29 -10.02 4.81 -11.04
N TRP A 30 -10.10 5.00 -12.35
CA TRP A 30 -9.06 5.70 -13.13
C TRP A 30 -9.52 7.06 -13.65
N GLY A 31 -10.82 7.35 -13.60
CA GLY A 31 -11.38 8.63 -14.01
C GLY A 31 -12.51 9.10 -13.09
N TYR A 32 -12.56 10.40 -12.83
CA TYR A 32 -13.63 11.10 -12.13
C TYR A 32 -14.01 12.33 -12.95
N TYR A 33 -15.23 12.33 -13.47
CA TYR A 33 -15.80 13.34 -14.35
C TYR A 33 -17.00 14.05 -13.71
N ASP A 34 -17.55 15.02 -14.45
CA ASP A 34 -18.71 15.81 -14.05
C ASP A 34 -19.92 14.94 -13.65
N GLY A 35 -20.73 15.51 -12.75
CA GLY A 35 -21.96 14.87 -12.28
C GLY A 35 -21.74 13.60 -11.45
N ASN A 36 -20.59 13.46 -10.78
CA ASN A 36 -20.19 12.28 -10.02
C ASN A 36 -20.20 11.00 -10.86
N THR A 37 -19.64 11.12 -12.07
CA THR A 37 -19.46 9.99 -12.99
C THR A 37 -18.03 9.49 -12.86
N LEU A 38 -17.86 8.25 -12.42
CA LEU A 38 -16.57 7.60 -12.25
C LEU A 38 -16.41 6.48 -13.28
N ALA A 39 -15.20 6.38 -13.81
CA ALA A 39 -14.78 5.28 -14.67
C ALA A 39 -13.85 4.37 -13.89
N ALA A 40 -14.17 3.07 -13.86
CA ALA A 40 -13.36 2.08 -13.18
C ALA A 40 -13.14 0.82 -14.02
N LEU A 41 -12.02 0.14 -13.76
CA LEU A 41 -11.65 -1.10 -14.43
C LEU A 41 -11.42 -2.19 -13.38
N GLU A 42 -12.27 -3.21 -13.40
CA GLU A 42 -12.15 -4.41 -12.57
C GLU A 42 -11.29 -5.45 -13.30
N ARG A 43 -10.25 -5.95 -12.63
CA ARG A 43 -9.42 -7.07 -13.11
C ARG A 43 -10.03 -8.39 -12.65
N VAL A 44 -10.91 -8.96 -13.48
CA VAL A 44 -11.77 -10.10 -13.13
C VAL A 44 -10.96 -11.41 -13.10
N THR A 45 -10.18 -11.69 -14.14
CA THR A 45 -9.43 -12.97 -14.23
C THR A 45 -7.92 -12.85 -14.30
N ASP A 46 -7.34 -11.63 -14.32
CA ASP A 46 -5.87 -11.42 -14.36
C ASP A 46 -5.11 -12.12 -13.21
N HIS A 47 -5.78 -12.45 -12.11
CA HIS A 47 -5.20 -13.10 -10.93
C HIS A 47 -5.55 -14.60 -10.80
N LYS A 48 -6.33 -15.14 -11.73
CA LYS A 48 -6.74 -16.55 -11.74
C LYS A 48 -5.78 -17.36 -12.60
N GLU A 49 -5.46 -18.57 -12.17
CA GLU A 49 -4.67 -19.51 -12.97
C GLU A 49 -5.46 -19.97 -14.22
N VAL A 50 -6.75 -20.25 -14.06
CA VAL A 50 -7.66 -20.65 -15.14
C VAL A 50 -8.95 -19.85 -15.06
N ALA A 51 -9.31 -19.18 -16.16
CA ALA A 51 -10.58 -18.46 -16.28
C ALA A 51 -11.72 -19.40 -16.66
N ALA A 52 -12.93 -19.15 -16.14
CA ALA A 52 -14.11 -19.89 -16.56
C ALA A 52 -14.50 -19.52 -18.00
N LYS A 53 -15.15 -20.44 -18.72
CA LYS A 53 -15.62 -20.20 -20.09
C LYS A 53 -16.59 -19.02 -20.12
N GLY A 54 -16.28 -18.01 -20.94
CA GLY A 54 -17.11 -16.81 -21.09
C GLY A 54 -16.91 -15.75 -20.00
N GLU A 55 -16.00 -15.97 -19.04
CA GLU A 55 -15.65 -14.96 -18.05
C GLU A 55 -14.78 -13.86 -18.69
N PRO A 56 -15.13 -12.57 -18.55
CA PRO A 56 -14.32 -11.50 -19.11
C PRO A 56 -13.00 -11.38 -18.36
N ARG A 57 -11.92 -11.02 -19.06
CA ARG A 57 -10.63 -10.74 -18.41
C ARG A 57 -10.72 -9.52 -17.49
N GLN A 58 -11.34 -8.46 -17.99
CA GLN A 58 -11.52 -7.19 -17.31
C GLN A 58 -12.94 -6.67 -17.56
N ARG A 59 -13.48 -5.91 -16.61
CA ARG A 59 -14.80 -5.29 -16.71
C ARG A 59 -14.70 -3.79 -16.52
N TYR A 60 -15.24 -3.05 -17.47
CA TYR A 60 -15.42 -1.61 -17.36
C TYR A 60 -16.67 -1.28 -16.55
N TRP A 61 -16.55 -0.31 -15.65
CA TRP A 61 -17.62 0.21 -14.83
C TRP A 61 -17.79 1.70 -15.08
N ALA A 62 -18.99 2.10 -15.49
CA ALA A 62 -19.45 3.49 -15.41
C ALA A 62 -20.33 3.63 -14.17
N ILE A 63 -19.84 4.38 -13.19
CA ILE A 63 -20.51 4.54 -11.88
C ILE A 63 -21.01 5.97 -11.79
N ARG A 64 -22.31 6.16 -11.60
CA ARG A 64 -22.86 7.46 -11.20
C ARG A 64 -23.25 7.41 -9.74
N ALA A 65 -22.71 8.31 -8.93
CA ALA A 65 -22.93 8.31 -7.48
C ALA A 65 -23.58 9.62 -7.01
N GLY A 66 -24.45 9.55 -6.00
CA GLY A 66 -24.96 10.76 -5.34
C GLY A 66 -23.87 11.48 -4.53
N THR A 67 -22.95 10.72 -3.94
CA THR A 67 -21.84 11.22 -3.14
C THR A 67 -20.62 10.35 -3.36
N VAL A 68 -19.44 10.97 -3.36
CA VAL A 68 -18.15 10.30 -3.54
C VAL A 68 -17.26 10.63 -2.36
N VAL A 69 -16.61 9.62 -1.79
CA VAL A 69 -15.58 9.78 -0.75
C VAL A 69 -14.25 9.33 -1.33
N LEU A 70 -13.27 10.22 -1.35
CA LEU A 70 -11.90 9.92 -1.79
C LEU A 70 -11.06 9.47 -0.59
N ALA A 71 -10.69 8.19 -0.59
CA ALA A 71 -9.82 7.59 0.41
C ALA A 71 -8.64 6.87 -0.26
N THR A 72 -7.99 7.53 -1.22
CA THR A 72 -6.94 6.94 -2.09
C THR A 72 -5.57 6.79 -1.42
N GLY A 73 -5.44 7.23 -0.16
CA GLY A 73 -4.17 7.21 0.56
C GLY A 73 -3.15 8.20 -0.01
N SER A 74 -1.86 7.94 0.24
CA SER A 74 -0.72 8.75 -0.20
C SER A 74 0.44 7.86 -0.63
N PHE A 75 1.13 8.22 -1.71
CA PHE A 75 2.37 7.56 -2.10
C PHE A 75 3.57 8.14 -1.35
N GLU A 76 4.45 7.24 -0.88
CA GLU A 76 5.78 7.64 -0.42
C GLU A 76 6.59 8.18 -1.61
N ARG A 77 7.45 9.17 -1.35
CA ARG A 77 8.27 9.82 -2.37
C ARG A 77 9.74 9.49 -2.14
N PRO A 78 10.51 9.16 -3.20
CA PRO A 78 11.94 8.96 -3.06
C PRO A 78 12.66 10.28 -2.80
N LEU A 79 13.85 10.20 -2.19
CA LEU A 79 14.80 11.31 -2.09
C LEU A 79 15.73 11.32 -3.31
N VAL A 80 16.08 12.51 -3.78
CA VAL A 80 16.98 12.69 -4.93
C VAL A 80 18.42 12.83 -4.44
N PHE A 81 19.27 11.88 -4.81
CA PHE A 81 20.70 11.88 -4.50
C PHE A 81 21.48 11.07 -5.55
N PRO A 82 22.80 11.29 -5.73
CA PRO A 82 23.59 10.52 -6.68
C PRO A 82 23.52 9.00 -6.43
N GLY A 83 23.12 8.24 -7.44
CA GLY A 83 22.98 6.77 -7.35
C GLY A 83 21.71 6.28 -6.68
N ASN A 84 20.67 7.12 -6.57
CA ASN A 84 19.36 6.75 -6.02
C ASN A 84 18.52 5.80 -6.92
N ASP A 85 19.06 5.40 -8.06
CA ASP A 85 18.49 4.48 -9.04
C ASP A 85 19.11 3.06 -8.97
N ARG A 86 20.09 2.85 -8.08
CA ARG A 86 20.81 1.58 -7.99
C ARG A 86 19.93 0.47 -7.40
N PRO A 87 20.12 -0.80 -7.84
CA PRO A 87 19.52 -1.95 -7.18
C PRO A 87 19.82 -1.97 -5.67
N GLY A 88 18.79 -2.24 -4.87
CA GLY A 88 18.85 -2.17 -3.41
C GLY A 88 18.36 -0.84 -2.83
N VAL A 89 18.28 0.23 -3.63
CA VAL A 89 17.58 1.45 -3.24
C VAL A 89 16.08 1.23 -3.40
N MET A 90 15.32 1.38 -2.32
CA MET A 90 13.86 1.26 -2.32
C MET A 90 13.23 2.21 -1.31
N LEU A 91 11.96 2.52 -1.54
CA LEU A 91 11.12 3.26 -0.59
C LEU A 91 11.04 2.51 0.75
N ALA A 92 11.05 3.23 1.87
CA ALA A 92 11.09 2.60 3.19
C ALA A 92 9.81 1.79 3.46
N HIS A 93 8.65 2.33 3.09
CA HIS A 93 7.37 1.64 3.21
C HIS A 93 7.27 0.44 2.26
N ALA A 94 7.95 0.46 1.10
CA ALA A 94 8.03 -0.70 0.24
C ALA A 94 8.85 -1.83 0.89
N ALA A 95 9.99 -1.49 1.51
CA ALA A 95 10.80 -2.45 2.27
C ALA A 95 10.02 -3.08 3.44
N GLU A 96 9.28 -2.26 4.18
CA GLU A 96 8.38 -2.72 5.24
C GLU A 96 7.27 -3.64 4.70
N ARG A 97 6.64 -3.28 3.57
CA ARG A 97 5.61 -4.11 2.93
C ARG A 97 6.16 -5.48 2.53
N TYR A 98 7.38 -5.56 2.01
CA TYR A 98 8.01 -6.85 1.68
C TYR A 98 8.10 -7.78 2.89
N VAL A 99 8.53 -7.24 4.03
CA VAL A 99 8.63 -8.01 5.27
C VAL A 99 7.25 -8.38 5.81
N ASN A 100 6.36 -7.40 5.97
CA ASN A 100 5.10 -7.59 6.68
C ASN A 100 4.07 -8.39 5.87
N GLU A 101 4.01 -8.22 4.56
CA GLU A 101 2.97 -8.85 3.73
C GLU A 101 3.48 -10.08 2.98
N TYR A 102 4.75 -10.08 2.57
CA TYR A 102 5.31 -11.15 1.76
C TYR A 102 6.33 -12.01 2.52
N SER A 103 6.66 -11.67 3.77
CA SER A 103 7.71 -12.37 4.55
C SER A 103 9.06 -12.43 3.81
N VAL A 104 9.35 -11.43 2.97
CA VAL A 104 10.60 -11.31 2.23
C VAL A 104 11.44 -10.22 2.85
N LEU A 105 12.66 -10.56 3.26
CA LEU A 105 13.63 -9.56 3.69
C LEU A 105 14.35 -8.97 2.48
N PRO A 106 14.17 -7.67 2.16
CA PRO A 106 14.76 -7.06 0.95
C PRO A 106 16.29 -6.92 1.02
N GLY A 107 16.87 -6.98 2.22
CA GLY A 107 18.32 -6.96 2.42
C GLY A 107 18.71 -7.28 3.85
N GLN A 108 19.86 -7.94 4.03
CA GLN A 108 20.39 -8.30 5.35
C GLN A 108 21.07 -7.12 6.05
N ARG A 109 21.60 -6.17 5.29
CA ARG A 109 22.25 -4.96 5.79
C ARG A 109 21.57 -3.75 5.16
N VAL A 110 20.87 -2.97 5.95
CA VAL A 110 20.03 -1.86 5.46
C VAL A 110 20.50 -0.53 6.04
N ALA A 111 20.61 0.48 5.20
CA ALA A 111 20.77 1.87 5.63
C ALA A 111 19.45 2.59 5.35
N LEU A 112 18.97 3.39 6.30
CA LEU A 112 17.80 4.23 6.12
C LEU A 112 18.22 5.64 5.78
N PHE A 113 17.58 6.26 4.79
CA PHE A 113 17.67 7.69 4.53
C PHE A 113 16.26 8.31 4.61
N THR A 114 16.04 9.24 5.53
CA THR A 114 14.71 9.78 5.85
C THR A 114 14.70 11.29 6.09
N ASN A 115 13.52 11.88 5.91
CA ASN A 115 13.18 13.25 6.28
C ASN A 115 11.97 13.36 7.21
N ASN A 116 11.46 12.23 7.71
CA ASN A 116 10.27 12.18 8.58
C ASN A 116 10.26 10.89 9.44
N ASP A 117 9.33 10.82 10.39
CA ASP A 117 9.24 9.73 11.37
C ASP A 117 8.70 8.42 10.80
N SER A 118 7.99 8.42 9.68
CA SER A 118 7.35 7.20 9.16
C SER A 118 8.38 6.10 8.84
N ALA A 119 9.55 6.50 8.35
CA ALA A 119 10.63 5.61 8.01
C ALA A 119 11.21 4.83 9.21
N TYR A 120 11.14 5.39 10.42
CA TYR A 120 11.59 4.70 11.63
C TYR A 120 10.74 3.46 11.92
N ARG A 121 9.42 3.53 11.64
CA ARG A 121 8.52 2.38 11.78
C ARG A 121 8.92 1.26 10.82
N SER A 122 9.25 1.60 9.58
CA SER A 122 9.74 0.64 8.57
C SER A 122 11.05 -0.01 8.99
N VAL A 123 11.99 0.75 9.58
CA VAL A 123 13.24 0.21 10.12
C VAL A 123 13.02 -0.74 11.29
N VAL A 124 12.08 -0.44 12.19
CA VAL A 124 11.72 -1.34 13.29
C VAL A 124 11.17 -2.67 12.74
N ALA A 125 10.33 -2.65 11.70
CA ALA A 125 9.83 -3.85 11.06
C ALA A 125 10.97 -4.68 10.43
N LEU A 126 11.87 -4.04 9.69
CA LEU A 126 13.04 -4.69 9.08
C LEU A 126 13.96 -5.32 10.14
N ARG A 127 14.24 -4.60 11.23
CA ARG A 127 15.06 -5.12 12.33
C ARG A 127 14.42 -6.33 13.00
N LYS A 128 13.09 -6.30 13.24
CA LYS A 128 12.35 -7.44 13.80
C LYS A 128 12.40 -8.67 12.89
N ALA A 129 12.48 -8.47 11.58
CA ALA A 129 12.68 -9.53 10.59
C ALA A 129 14.14 -9.97 10.40
N GLY A 130 15.08 -9.44 11.20
CA GLY A 130 16.48 -9.86 11.23
C GLY A 130 17.43 -9.02 10.36
N ALA A 131 16.99 -7.88 9.82
CA ALA A 131 17.89 -6.97 9.12
C ALA A 131 18.87 -6.29 10.10
N ALA A 132 20.14 -6.22 9.73
CA ALA A 132 21.12 -5.36 10.38
C ALA A 132 20.98 -3.93 9.86
N VAL A 133 20.46 -3.03 10.69
CA VAL A 133 20.37 -1.60 10.38
C VAL A 133 21.75 -0.98 10.59
N VAL A 134 22.46 -0.69 9.51
CA VAL A 134 23.86 -0.23 9.56
C VAL A 134 23.98 1.29 9.73
N ALA A 135 22.95 2.04 9.34
CA ALA A 135 22.90 3.49 9.49
C ALA A 135 21.45 3.99 9.39
N ILE A 136 21.16 5.08 10.10
CA ILE A 136 19.99 5.92 9.90
C ILE A 136 20.50 7.32 9.61
N ILE A 137 20.24 7.80 8.40
CA ILE A 137 20.54 9.15 7.93
C ILE A 137 19.23 9.92 7.98
N ASP A 138 19.05 10.74 9.02
CA ASP A 138 17.91 11.66 9.12
C ASP A 138 18.38 13.06 8.74
N VAL A 139 17.70 13.71 7.79
CA VAL A 139 18.07 15.07 7.36
C VAL A 139 17.63 16.15 8.35
N ARG A 140 16.82 15.80 9.35
CA ARG A 140 16.34 16.73 10.37
C ARG A 140 17.42 16.95 11.44
N SER A 141 17.49 18.15 12.00
CA SER A 141 18.41 18.46 13.10
C SER A 141 18.08 17.69 14.38
N ASP A 142 16.79 17.41 14.58
CA ASP A 142 16.27 16.80 15.79
C ASP A 142 15.33 15.65 15.44
N VAL A 143 15.58 14.50 16.06
CA VAL A 143 14.65 13.36 16.03
C VAL A 143 13.49 13.66 16.96
N SER A 144 12.28 13.37 16.49
CA SER A 144 11.05 13.53 17.26
C SER A 144 11.11 12.72 18.56
N ASN A 145 10.46 13.21 19.62
CA ASN A 145 10.45 12.51 20.91
C ASN A 145 9.83 11.11 20.83
N GLU A 146 8.95 10.85 19.86
CA GLU A 146 8.36 9.53 19.64
C GLU A 146 9.34 8.51 19.04
N MET A 147 10.41 8.97 18.37
CA MET A 147 11.37 8.14 17.64
C MET A 147 12.78 8.13 18.27
N ARG A 148 12.98 8.85 19.38
CA ARG A 148 14.17 8.74 20.23
C ARG A 148 14.17 7.44 21.03
#